data_AF-A0A3D2SJA3-F1
#
_entry.id   AF-A0A3D2SJA3-F1
#
_cell.length_a   1.000
_cell.length_b   1.000
_cell.length_c   1.000
_cell.angle_alpha   90.00
_cell.angle_beta   90.00
_cell.angle_gamma   90.00
#
_symmetry.space_group_name_H-M   'P 1'
#
loop_
_entity.id
_entity.type
_entity.pdbx_description
1 polymer ?
#
loop_
_entity_poly.entity_id
_entity_poly.type
_entity_poly.pdbx_seq_one_letter_code
_entity_poly.pdbx_strand_id
1 'polypeptide(L)' 'GANELRIALYKPQPHKLIVLSVQDNLVKGAAGQAVQNMNLMFDFAEDAGLTGIGLLP' A
#
# COMPACT_ATOMS: atom_id res chain seq x y z
N GLY A 1 10.90 0.72 -4.11
CA GLY A 1 9.72 0.38 -3.32
C GLY A 1 8.71 1.50 -3.41
N ALA A 2 7.43 1.19 -3.33
CA ALA A 2 6.33 2.14 -3.47
C ALA A 2 5.36 2.03 -2.29
N ASN A 3 4.70 3.14 -1.94
CA ASN A 3 3.74 3.18 -0.84
C ASN A 3 2.31 2.86 -1.30
N GLU A 4 2.18 1.81 -2.14
CA GLU A 4 0.92 1.40 -2.75
C GLU A 4 0.50 0.00 -2.25
N LEU A 5 -0.79 -0.20 -2.03
CA LEU A 5 -1.41 -1.50 -1.76
C LEU A 5 -2.33 -1.84 -2.94
N ARG A 6 -2.02 -2.91 -3.67
CA ARG A 6 -2.86 -3.38 -4.78
C ARG A 6 -3.71 -4.54 -4.32
N ILE A 7 -5.02 -4.43 -4.53
CA ILE A 7 -6.00 -5.45 -4.15
C ILE A 7 -6.71 -5.96 -5.40
N ALA A 8 -6.75 -7.29 -5.54
CA ALA A 8 -7.53 -7.95 -6.59
C ALA A 8 -8.49 -8.98 -5.97
N LEU A 9 -9.66 -9.11 -6.58
CA LEU A 9 -10.69 -10.06 -6.16
C LEU A 9 -10.82 -11.16 -7.21
N TYR A 10 -10.79 -12.42 -6.77
CA TYR A 10 -10.97 -13.58 -7.63
C TYR A 10 -11.97 -14.55 -7.02
N LYS A 11 -13.05 -14.87 -7.76
CA LYS A 11 -14.14 -15.73 -7.28
C LYS A 11 -14.20 -17.02 -8.13
N PRO A 12 -13.44 -18.07 -7.78
CA PRO A 12 -13.42 -19.32 -8.56
C PRO A 12 -14.68 -20.18 -8.38
N GLN A 13 -15.42 -20.01 -7.27
CA GLN A 13 -16.58 -20.83 -6.91
C GLN A 13 -17.66 -19.97 -6.24
N PRO A 14 -18.95 -20.37 -6.26
CA PRO A 14 -20.06 -19.56 -5.74
C PRO A 14 -19.88 -19.08 -4.30
N HIS A 15 -19.25 -19.90 -3.45
CA HIS A 15 -19.05 -19.65 -2.02
C HIS A 15 -17.58 -19.44 -1.62
N LYS A 16 -16.70 -19.14 -2.58
CA LYS A 16 -15.28 -18.85 -2.30
C LYS A 16 -14.84 -17.57 -2.99
N LEU A 17 -14.46 -16.57 -2.19
CA LEU A 17 -13.77 -15.36 -2.64
C LEU A 17 -12.30 -15.43 -2.22
N ILE A 18 -11.41 -15.17 -3.17
CA ILE A 18 -9.98 -15.02 -2.94
C ILE A 18 -9.70 -13.52 -3.05
N VAL A 19 -9.10 -12.95 -2.01
CA VAL A 19 -8.62 -11.57 -1.97
C VAL A 19 -7.11 -11.62 -2.05
N LEU A 20 -6.55 -11.07 -3.14
CA LEU A 20 -5.11 -10.92 -3.30
C LEU A 20 -4.72 -9.51 -2.88
N SER A 21 -3.70 -9.40 -2.05
CA SER A 21 -3.16 -8.15 -1.55
C SER A 21 -1.65 -8.16 -1.76
N VAL A 22 -1.14 -7.14 -2.45
CA VAL A 22 0.28 -7.00 -2.77
C VAL A 22 0.77 -5.63 -2.35
N GLN A 23 1.84 -5.61 -1.56
CA GLN A 23 2.51 -4.40 -1.10
C GLN A 23 4.02 -4.61 -1.01
N ASP A 24 4.77 -3.52 -1.03
CA ASP A 24 6.17 -3.51 -0.60
C ASP A 24 6.23 -3.63 0.93
N ASN A 25 6.92 -4.66 1.45
CA ASN A 25 6.95 -4.96 2.88
C ASN A 25 7.79 -3.97 3.70
N LEU A 26 8.74 -3.25 3.08
CA LEU A 26 9.59 -2.28 3.77
C LEU A 26 9.08 -0.85 3.60
N VAL A 27 8.38 -0.55 2.51
CA VAL A 27 7.72 0.74 2.31
C VAL A 27 6.33 0.70 2.93
N LYS A 28 5.30 0.24 2.21
CA LYS A 28 3.92 0.25 2.72
C LYS A 28 3.73 -0.66 3.93
N GLY A 29 4.51 -1.74 4.05
CA GLY A 29 4.47 -2.64 5.19
C GLY A 29 5.22 -2.16 6.45
N ALA A 30 6.04 -1.11 6.33
CA ALA A 30 6.83 -0.59 7.46
C ALA A 30 7.05 0.93 7.37
N ALA A 31 8.17 1.37 6.80
CA ALA A 31 8.64 2.75 6.91
C ALA A 31 7.71 3.77 6.23
N GLY A 32 7.16 3.43 5.06
CA GLY A 32 6.18 4.25 4.36
C GLY A 32 4.89 4.45 5.15
N GLN A 33 4.41 3.41 5.83
CA GLN A 33 3.25 3.55 6.73
C GLN A 33 3.58 4.38 7.97
N ALA A 34 4.79 4.25 8.52
CA ALA A 34 5.23 5.11 9.63
C ALA A 34 5.28 6.58 9.23
N VAL A 35 5.75 6.89 8.01
CA VAL A 35 5.75 8.25 7.45
C VAL A 35 4.32 8.74 7.20
N GLN A 36 3.40 7.93 6.68
CA GLN A 36 1.99 8.34 6.55
C GLN A 36 1.38 8.72 7.90
N ASN A 37 1.61 7.90 8.93
CA ASN A 37 1.12 8.18 10.26
C ASN A 37 1.73 9.47 10.82
N MET A 38 3.03 9.69 10.62
CA MET A 38 3.69 10.94 10.97
C MET A 38 3.08 12.13 10.23
N ASN A 39 2.83 12.02 8.91
CA ASN A 39 2.21 13.10 8.14
C ASN A 39 0.88 13.51 8.74
N LEU A 40 0.03 12.54 9.09
CA LEU A 40 -1.26 12.80 9.76
C LEU A 40 -1.10 13.41 11.16
N MET A 41 -0.12 12.96 11.95
CA MET A 41 0.13 13.48 13.30
C MET A 41 0.62 14.94 13.32
N PHE A 42 1.23 15.39 12.24
CA PHE A 42 1.81 16.74 12.10
C PHE A 42 1.05 17.62 11.09
N ASP A 43 -0.18 17.26 10.74
CA ASP A 43 -1.05 18.00 9.81
C ASP A 43 -0.44 18.25 8.41
N PHE A 44 0.45 17.35 7.97
CA PHE A 44 0.91 17.33 6.59
C PHE A 44 -0.06 16.54 5.70
N ALA A 45 0.04 16.72 4.38
CA ALA A 45 -0.67 15.85 3.44
C ALA A 45 -0.22 14.39 3.65
N GLU A 46 -1.18 13.45 3.73
CA GLU A 46 -0.90 12.04 4.04
C GLU A 46 0.13 11.40 3.10
N ASP A 47 0.13 11.81 1.82
CA ASP A 47 1.00 11.33 0.77
C ASP A 47 2.32 12.11 0.63
N ALA A 48 2.56 13.10 1.50
CA ALA A 48 3.80 13.89 1.48
C ALA A 48 5.03 12.98 1.59
N GLY A 49 5.90 13.03 0.58
CA GLY A 49 7.12 12.21 0.49
C GLY A 49 6.90 10.75 0.09
N LEU A 50 5.68 10.35 -0.30
CA LEU A 50 5.30 8.95 -0.54
C LEU A 50 4.74 8.69 -1.95
N THR A 51 4.91 9.63 -2.87
CA THR A 51 4.44 9.58 -4.27
C THR A 51 5.36 8.79 -5.20
N GLY A 52 6.42 8.15 -4.66
CA GLY A 52 7.33 7.30 -5.42
C GLY A 52 6.61 6.11 -6.04
N ILE A 53 6.77 5.94 -7.35
CA ILE A 53 6.18 4.83 -8.10
C ILE A 53 7.00 3.56 -7.99
N GLY A 54 6.32 2.41 -8.11
CA GLY A 54 6.99 1.11 -8.20
C GLY A 54 7.76 1.02 -9.51
N LEU A 55 9.05 0.67 -9.41
CA LEU A 55 9.85 0.37 -10.58
C LEU A 55 9.48 -1.02 -11.10
N LEU A 56 9.19 -1.09 -12.39
CA LEU A 56 9.01 -2.32 -13.14
C LEU A 56 10.22 -2.43 -14.10
N PRO A 57 10.60 -3.65 -14.53
CA PRO A 57 11.42 -3.78 -15.74
C PRO A 57 10.73 -3.13 -16.95
#